data_AF-A0A3C0S984-F1
#
_entry.id   AF-A0A3C0S984-F1
#
_cell.length_a   1.000
_cell.length_b   1.000
_cell.length_c   1.000
_cell.angle_alpha   90.00
_cell.angle_beta   90.00
_cell.angle_gamma   90.00
#
_symmetry.space_group_name_H-M   'P 1'
#
loop_
_entity.id
_entity.type
_entity.pdbx_description
1 polymer ?
#
loop_
_entity_poly.entity_id
_entity_poly.type
_entity_poly.pdbx_seq_one_letter_code
_entity_poly.pdbx_strand_id
1 'polypeptide(L)'
;FVGKDILHSQSAQTDVEWLASIGERSLLKVTPRSGRTNQIRVHLASIGLPIYNDSVYGQGEKVCNQEFGLHHRRMQFQCFDTKIELTASSPEHFQPFLEKEK
;
A
#
# COMPACT_ATOMS: atom_id res chain seq x y z
N PHE A 1 -11.47 -15.90 4.34
CA PHE A 1 -12.87 -16.19 4.71
C PHE A 1 -13.37 -15.08 5.61
N VAL A 2 -14.25 -14.22 5.10
CA VAL A 2 -14.91 -13.14 5.87
C VAL A 2 -16.37 -13.55 6.03
N GLY A 3 -16.89 -13.46 7.26
CA GLY A 3 -18.19 -14.01 7.66
C GLY A 3 -19.34 -13.53 6.79
N LYS A 4 -20.22 -14.48 6.44
CA LYS A 4 -21.60 -14.19 6.03
C LYS A 4 -22.27 -13.45 7.18
N ASP A 5 -22.50 -12.15 7.02
CA ASP A 5 -23.49 -11.30 7.72
C ASP A 5 -22.97 -9.86 7.90
N ILE A 6 -22.72 -9.15 6.78
CA ILE A 6 -22.55 -7.70 6.82
C ILE A 6 -23.55 -7.07 5.84
N LEU A 7 -24.69 -6.65 6.37
CA LEU A 7 -25.79 -5.96 5.67
C LEU A 7 -25.38 -4.61 5.03
N HIS A 8 -24.14 -4.13 5.23
CA HIS A 8 -23.63 -2.86 4.72
C HIS A 8 -22.14 -2.95 4.35
N SER A 9 -21.72 -3.95 3.58
CA SER A 9 -20.33 -3.96 3.07
C SER A 9 -20.14 -2.77 2.14
N GLN A 10 -19.50 -1.72 2.64
CA GLN A 10 -19.15 -0.58 1.81
C GLN A 10 -18.10 -1.01 0.80
N SER A 11 -18.38 -0.82 -0.49
CA SER A 11 -17.45 -1.14 -1.56
C SER A 11 -16.14 -0.39 -1.33
N ALA A 12 -15.04 -1.12 -1.42
CA ALA A 12 -13.70 -0.59 -1.37
C ALA A 12 -12.98 -0.98 -2.65
N GLN A 13 -12.35 -0.02 -3.31
CA GLN A 13 -11.59 -0.26 -4.53
C GLN A 13 -10.18 0.30 -4.40
N THR A 14 -9.21 -0.50 -4.78
CA THR A 14 -7.79 -0.16 -4.75
C THR A 14 -7.19 -0.63 -6.06
N ASP A 15 -6.63 0.29 -6.83
CA ASP A 15 -5.89 -0.06 -8.05
C ASP A 15 -4.43 -0.34 -7.65
N VAL A 16 -3.85 -1.35 -8.27
CA VAL A 16 -2.48 -1.79 -7.98
C VAL A 16 -1.72 -1.92 -9.30
N GLU A 17 -0.52 -1.38 -9.33
CA GLU A 17 0.41 -1.44 -10.44
C GLU A 17 1.74 -2.02 -9.93
N TRP A 18 2.29 -2.97 -10.67
CA TRP A 18 3.54 -3.63 -10.31
C TRP A 18 4.72 -2.82 -10.82
N LEU A 19 5.60 -2.35 -9.92
CA LEU A 19 6.74 -1.53 -10.29
C LEU A 19 8.04 -2.36 -10.38
N ALA A 20 8.30 -3.20 -9.39
CA ALA A 20 9.53 -4.01 -9.35
C ALA A 20 9.35 -5.25 -8.47
N SER A 21 10.20 -6.26 -8.70
CA SER A 21 10.34 -7.43 -7.83
C SER A 21 11.81 -7.75 -7.55
N ILE A 22 12.11 -8.08 -6.30
CA ILE A 22 13.43 -8.51 -5.84
C ILE A 22 13.24 -9.67 -4.87
N GLY A 23 13.67 -10.86 -5.28
CA GLY A 23 13.44 -12.09 -4.52
C GLY A 23 11.94 -12.30 -4.28
N GLU A 24 11.55 -12.52 -3.03
CA GLU A 24 10.17 -12.74 -2.61
C GLU A 24 9.40 -11.43 -2.30
N ARG A 25 9.96 -10.28 -2.66
CA ARG A 25 9.40 -8.96 -2.35
C ARG A 25 9.10 -8.18 -3.62
N SER A 26 8.01 -7.43 -3.60
CA SER A 26 7.59 -6.62 -4.74
C SER A 26 7.23 -5.22 -4.31
N LEU A 27 7.62 -4.24 -5.13
CA LEU A 27 7.23 -2.86 -4.99
C LEU A 27 5.97 -2.63 -5.83
N LEU A 28 4.91 -2.19 -5.16
CA LEU A 28 3.63 -1.93 -5.79
C LEU A 28 3.29 -0.45 -5.66
N LYS A 29 2.83 0.14 -6.76
CA LYS A 29 2.13 1.43 -6.73
C LYS A 29 0.67 1.16 -6.46
N VAL A 30 0.18 1.72 -5.37
CA VAL A 30 -1.18 1.48 -4.89
C VAL A 30 -1.96 2.78 -4.90
N THR A 31 -3.11 2.79 -5.57
CA THR A 31 -4.01 3.94 -5.65
C THR A 31 -5.36 3.58 -5.04
N PRO A 32 -5.64 3.96 -3.78
CA PRO A 32 -6.95 3.76 -3.19
C PRO A 32 -7.98 4.66 -3.86
N ARG A 33 -9.08 4.09 -4.37
CA ARG A 33 -10.24 4.83 -4.93
C ARG A 33 -11.30 5.16 -3.89
N SER A 34 -11.14 4.60 -2.69
CA SER A 34 -11.96 4.84 -1.50
C SER A 34 -11.06 4.93 -0.27
N GLY A 35 -11.57 5.50 0.82
CA GLY A 35 -10.78 5.78 2.04
C GLY A 35 -11.14 4.91 3.25
N ARG A 36 -11.38 3.60 3.08
CA ARG A 36 -11.73 2.73 4.22
C ARG A 36 -10.53 2.47 5.12
N THR A 37 -10.79 2.26 6.41
CA THR A 37 -9.74 1.97 7.41
C THR A 37 -8.94 0.73 7.00
N ASN A 38 -7.61 0.83 7.02
CA ASN A 38 -6.69 -0.25 6.64
C ASN A 38 -6.93 -0.84 5.23
N GLN A 39 -7.64 -0.14 4.33
CA GLN A 39 -8.09 -0.70 3.06
C GLN A 39 -6.97 -1.36 2.25
N ILE A 40 -5.84 -0.64 2.05
CA ILE A 40 -4.70 -1.16 1.30
C ILE A 40 -4.16 -2.44 1.94
N ARG A 41 -3.99 -2.44 3.27
CA ARG A 41 -3.46 -3.57 4.03
C ARG A 41 -4.33 -4.81 3.90
N VAL A 42 -5.64 -4.66 4.06
CA VAL A 42 -6.61 -5.75 3.93
C VAL A 42 -6.66 -6.27 2.50
N HIS A 43 -6.70 -5.39 1.49
CA HIS A 43 -6.78 -5.79 0.09
C HIS A 43 -5.53 -6.54 -0.37
N LEU A 44 -4.35 -6.06 0.00
CA LEU A 44 -3.10 -6.70 -0.38
C LEU A 44 -2.92 -8.06 0.32
N ALA A 45 -3.28 -8.16 1.60
CA ALA A 45 -3.27 -9.44 2.31
C ALA A 45 -4.29 -10.44 1.75
N SER A 46 -5.48 -10.00 1.32
CA SER A 46 -6.53 -10.89 0.80
C SER A 46 -6.16 -11.55 -0.53
N ILE A 47 -5.26 -10.95 -1.31
CA ILE A 47 -4.73 -11.51 -2.56
C ILE A 47 -3.38 -12.24 -2.38
N GLY A 48 -2.92 -12.44 -1.13
CA GLY A 48 -1.68 -13.14 -0.83
C GLY A 48 -0.41 -12.31 -0.97
N LEU A 49 -0.51 -10.98 -1.04
CA LEU A 49 0.61 -10.04 -1.14
C LEU A 49 0.66 -9.10 0.08
N PRO A 50 0.75 -9.60 1.33
CA PRO A 50 0.71 -8.74 2.51
C PRO A 50 1.83 -7.70 2.52
N ILE A 51 1.57 -6.56 3.16
CA ILE A 51 2.57 -5.50 3.33
C ILE A 51 3.72 -5.99 4.22
N TYR A 52 4.93 -5.61 3.82
CA TYR A 52 6.14 -5.89 4.60
C TYR A 52 6.08 -5.22 5.98
N ASN A 53 6.39 -5.98 7.03
CA ASN A 53 6.29 -5.58 8.44
C ASN A 53 4.88 -5.20 8.93
N ASP A 54 3.83 -5.69 8.28
CA ASP A 54 2.47 -5.60 8.79
C ASP A 54 2.20 -6.67 9.86
N SER A 55 2.16 -6.29 11.13
CA SER A 55 1.94 -7.22 12.25
C SER A 55 0.51 -7.72 12.40
N VAL A 56 -0.46 -7.17 11.66
CA VAL A 56 -1.88 -7.53 11.77
C VAL A 56 -2.32 -8.38 10.58
N TYR A 57 -1.92 -7.98 9.38
CA TYR A 57 -2.34 -8.63 8.13
C TYR A 57 -1.20 -9.38 7.42
N GLY A 58 0.03 -9.30 7.93
CA GLY A 58 1.19 -10.04 7.42
C GLY A 58 1.31 -11.47 7.96
N GLN A 59 2.06 -12.32 7.25
CA GLN A 59 2.28 -13.72 7.61
C GLN A 59 3.61 -13.98 8.36
N GLY A 60 4.35 -12.94 8.74
CA GLY A 60 5.67 -13.07 9.37
C GLY A 60 5.73 -12.52 10.80
N GLU A 61 6.66 -13.05 11.60
CA GLU A 61 7.01 -12.45 12.89
C GLU A 61 7.50 -11.01 12.68
N LYS A 62 7.10 -10.11 13.58
CA LYS A 62 7.53 -8.72 13.54
C LYS A 62 9.05 -8.68 13.74
N VAL A 63 9.82 -8.42 12.69
CA VAL A 63 11.24 -8.15 12.84
C VAL A 63 11.35 -6.77 13.50
N CYS A 64 11.68 -6.75 14.80
CA CYS A 64 11.88 -5.53 15.55
C CYS A 64 12.85 -4.61 14.79
N ASN A 65 12.54 -3.31 14.74
CA ASN A 65 13.32 -2.24 14.09
C ASN A 65 13.27 -2.15 12.55
N GLN A 66 12.32 -2.80 11.88
CA GLN A 66 12.16 -2.61 10.44
C GLN A 66 11.01 -1.66 10.08
N GLU A 67 11.24 -0.84 9.05
CA GLU A 67 10.31 0.19 8.59
C GLU A 67 9.10 -0.43 7.88
N PHE A 68 7.94 0.24 7.99
CA PHE A 68 6.66 -0.23 7.47
C PHE A 68 6.65 -0.12 5.94
N GLY A 69 6.35 -1.22 5.23
CA GLY A 69 6.41 -1.29 3.77
C GLY A 69 5.29 -0.56 3.02
N LEU A 70 4.69 0.46 3.63
CA LEU A 70 3.68 1.31 3.03
C LEU A 70 4.06 2.77 3.25
N HIS A 71 4.23 3.50 2.15
CA HIS A 71 4.61 4.89 2.16
C HIS A 71 3.70 5.71 1.25
N HIS A 72 3.17 6.81 1.76
CA HIS A 72 2.36 7.74 1.00
C HIS A 72 3.26 8.68 0.19
N ARG A 73 3.54 8.30 -1.06
CA ARG A 73 4.51 9.00 -1.93
C ARG A 73 3.95 10.24 -2.61
N ARG A 74 2.72 10.21 -3.11
CA ARG A 74 2.15 11.28 -3.95
C ARG A 74 0.69 11.51 -3.61
N MET A 75 0.31 12.77 -3.50
CA MET A 75 -1.08 13.20 -3.39
C MET A 75 -1.33 14.37 -4.33
N GLN A 76 -2.52 14.37 -4.93
CA GLN A 76 -2.95 15.42 -5.83
C GLN A 76 -4.43 15.70 -5.56
N PHE A 77 -4.77 16.98 -5.42
CA PHE A 77 -6.15 17.41 -5.18
C PHE A 77 -6.38 18.82 -5.71
N GLN A 78 -7.63 19.15 -5.98
CA GLN A 78 -8.05 20.50 -6.33
C GLN A 78 -8.36 21.26 -5.04
N CYS A 79 -7.79 22.46 -4.89
CA CYS A 79 -8.08 23.39 -3.80
C CYS A 79 -8.51 24.73 -4.41
N PHE A 80 -9.82 25.01 -4.38
CA PHE A 80 -10.43 26.12 -5.14
C PHE A 80 -10.04 26.05 -6.62
N ASP A 81 -9.37 27.07 -7.14
CA ASP A 81 -8.91 27.14 -8.53
C ASP A 81 -7.47 26.61 -8.71
N THR A 82 -6.81 26.20 -7.62
CA THR A 82 -5.43 25.70 -7.65
C THR A 82 -5.37 24.19 -7.59
N LYS A 83 -4.71 23.58 -8.56
CA LYS A 83 -4.33 22.17 -8.50
C LYS A 83 -3.08 22.04 -7.63
N ILE A 84 -3.19 21.31 -6.52
CA ILE A 84 -2.07 21.05 -5.60
C ILE A 84 -1.55 19.64 -5.83
N GLU A 85 -0.24 19.51 -5.95
CA GLU A 85 0.48 18.24 -6.06
C GLU A 85 1.61 18.21 -5.04
N LEU A 86 1.63 17.18 -4.20
CA LEU A 86 2.62 16.97 -3.16
C LEU A 86 3.27 15.60 -3.39
N THR A 87 4.60 15.56 -3.35
CA THR A 87 5.38 14.33 -3.45
C THR A 87 6.37 14.24 -2.30
N ALA A 88 6.30 13.16 -1.54
CA ALA A 88 7.24 12.84 -0.48
C ALA A 88 8.43 12.04 -1.03
N SER A 89 9.62 12.28 -0.49
CA SER A 89 10.79 11.44 -0.75
C SER A 89 10.54 10.03 -0.25
N SER A 90 10.96 9.04 -1.03
CA SER A 90 10.82 7.63 -0.64
C SER A 90 11.81 7.32 0.49
N PRO A 91 11.39 6.60 1.55
CA PRO A 91 12.28 6.15 2.61
C PRO A 91 13.42 5.26 2.10
N GLU A 92 14.53 5.19 2.83
CA GLU A 92 15.75 4.50 2.41
C GLU A 92 15.52 3.01 2.11
N HIS A 93 14.67 2.33 2.88
CA HIS A 93 14.38 0.91 2.67
C HIS A 93 13.67 0.60 1.34
N PHE A 94 13.13 1.60 0.63
CA PHE A 94 12.56 1.43 -0.71
C PHE A 94 13.60 1.56 -1.82
N GLN A 95 14.79 2.13 -1.57
CA GLN A 95 15.81 2.39 -2.60
C GLN A 95 16.18 1.16 -3.44
N PRO A 96 16.38 -0.05 -2.87
CA PRO A 96 16.73 -1.22 -3.67
C PRO A 96 15.73 -1.52 -4.78
N PHE A 97 14.45 -1.19 -4.58
CA PHE A 97 13.38 -1.40 -5.55
C PHE A 97 13.26 -0.28 -6.57
N LEU A 98 13.73 0.93 -6.25
CA LEU A 98 13.68 2.11 -7.13
C LEU A 98 14.83 2.13 -8.14
N GLU A 99 15.98 1.55 -7.80
CA GLU A 99 17.16 1.55 -8.69
C GLU A 99 16.98 0.66 -9.93
N LYS A 100 16.01 -0.26 -9.91
CA LYS A 100 15.66 -1.14 -11.04
C LYS A 100 14.67 -0.51 -12.04
N GLU A 101 14.24 0.73 -11.83
CA GLU A 101 13.34 1.45 -12.75
C GLU A 101 14.06 2.02 -14.01
N LYS A 102 15.23 1.47 -14.38
CA LYS A 102 16.00 1.87 -15.57
C LYS A 102 16.06 0.78 -16.63
#